data_AF-A0A7S0LUL3-F1
#
_entry.id   AF-A0A7S0LUL3-F1
#
_cell.length_a   1.000
_cell.length_b   1.000
_cell.length_c   1.000
_cell.angle_alpha   90.00
_cell.angle_beta   90.00
_cell.angle_gamma   90.00
#
_symmetry.space_group_name_H-M   'P 1'
#
loop_
_entity.id
_entity.type
_entity.pdbx_description
1 polymer ?
#
loop_
_entity_poly.entity_id
_entity_poly.type
_entity_poly.pdbx_seq_one_letter_code
_entity_poly.pdbx_strand_id
1 'polypeptide(L)'
;AKLNAVIDRLSEDKFLSFLDTFMKKHCGDFLISDGESFALKHTEVHQQYCRMIEARMESTLKSCGGEFSPAEFIAILVGRSSYEPSWRDFVDTLAAVEDFGEFCKLMRQKALEAA
;
A
#
# COMPACT_ATOMS: atom_id res chain seq x y z
N ALA A 1 -17.74 10.76 8.82
CA ALA A 1 -18.74 10.01 8.03
C ALA A 1 -18.21 9.66 6.64
N LYS A 2 -17.96 10.63 5.74
CA LYS A 2 -17.48 10.33 4.37
C LYS A 2 -16.03 9.82 4.29
N LEU A 3 -15.09 10.39 5.05
CA LEU A 3 -13.69 9.92 5.08
C LEU A 3 -13.59 8.45 5.51
N ASN A 4 -14.26 8.09 6.61
CA ASN A 4 -14.32 6.70 7.09
C ASN A 4 -14.91 5.78 6.01
N ALA A 5 -16.00 6.16 5.35
CA ALA A 5 -16.59 5.35 4.29
C ALA A 5 -15.65 5.15 3.08
N VAL A 6 -14.80 6.13 2.75
CA VAL A 6 -13.76 5.97 1.73
C VAL A 6 -12.70 4.99 2.22
N ILE A 7 -12.21 5.14 3.44
CA ILE A 7 -11.18 4.25 4.01
C ILE A 7 -11.71 2.82 4.14
N ASP A 8 -12.91 2.62 4.66
CA ASP A 8 -13.55 1.30 4.77
C ASP A 8 -13.66 0.62 3.40
N ARG A 9 -13.92 1.41 2.34
CA ARG A 9 -13.99 0.92 0.96
C ARG A 9 -12.62 0.62 0.37
N LEU A 10 -11.60 1.40 0.72
CA LEU A 10 -10.21 1.13 0.33
C LEU A 10 -9.64 -0.09 1.05
N SER A 11 -10.04 -0.28 2.30
CA SER A 11 -9.70 -1.42 3.16
C SER A 11 -10.58 -2.64 2.91
N GLU A 12 -11.39 -2.67 1.85
CA GLU A 12 -12.19 -3.85 1.49
C GLU A 12 -11.29 -5.08 1.33
N ASP A 13 -11.65 -6.15 2.03
CA ASP A 13 -10.89 -7.42 2.10
C ASP A 13 -10.46 -7.95 0.73
N LYS A 14 -11.26 -7.77 -0.32
CA LYS A 14 -10.95 -8.24 -1.67
C LYS A 14 -9.72 -7.55 -2.27
N PHE A 15 -9.57 -6.24 -2.05
CA PHE A 15 -8.43 -5.50 -2.57
C PHE A 15 -7.16 -5.81 -1.77
N LEU A 16 -7.27 -5.83 -0.44
CA LEU A 16 -6.14 -6.20 0.42
C LEU A 16 -5.70 -7.65 0.16
N SER A 17 -6.62 -8.58 -0.08
CA SER A 17 -6.30 -9.96 -0.49
C SER A 17 -5.60 -10.03 -1.86
N PHE A 18 -6.01 -9.18 -2.80
CA PHE A 18 -5.36 -9.08 -4.11
C PHE A 18 -3.92 -8.55 -3.96
N LEU A 19 -3.72 -7.49 -3.17
CA LEU A 19 -2.38 -6.96 -2.87
C LEU A 19 -1.51 -8.00 -2.14
N ASP A 20 -2.06 -8.70 -1.16
CA ASP A 20 -1.34 -9.75 -0.43
C ASP A 20 -0.91 -10.88 -1.38
N THR A 21 -1.76 -11.28 -2.32
CA THR A 21 -1.42 -12.25 -3.37
C THR A 21 -0.29 -11.74 -4.27
N PHE A 22 -0.35 -10.47 -4.68
CA PHE A 22 0.74 -9.84 -5.44
C PHE A 22 2.05 -9.84 -4.65
N MET A 23 2.02 -9.41 -3.39
CA MET A 23 3.21 -9.37 -2.53
C MET A 23 3.81 -10.75 -2.35
N LYS A 24 3.00 -11.78 -2.05
CA LYS A 24 3.45 -13.18 -1.92
C LYS A 24 4.13 -13.72 -3.16
N LYS A 25 3.70 -13.30 -4.35
CA LYS A 25 4.32 -13.71 -5.62
C LYS A 25 5.73 -13.13 -5.81
N HIS A 26 6.00 -11.96 -5.24
CA HIS A 26 7.22 -11.20 -5.48
C HIS A 26 8.15 -11.10 -4.26
N CYS A 27 7.68 -11.44 -3.05
CA CYS A 27 8.42 -11.24 -1.80
C CYS A 27 9.69 -12.10 -1.69
N GLY A 28 9.73 -13.27 -2.33
CA GLY A 28 10.91 -14.14 -2.32
C GLY A 28 12.18 -13.46 -2.85
N ASP A 29 12.03 -12.52 -3.79
CA ASP A 29 13.14 -11.74 -4.35
C ASP A 29 13.74 -10.74 -3.33
N PHE A 30 13.09 -10.49 -2.19
CA PHE A 30 13.49 -9.50 -1.19
C PHE A 30 14.25 -10.11 0.00
N LEU A 31 14.31 -11.44 0.13
CA LEU A 31 15.07 -12.15 1.18
C LEU A 31 16.58 -12.11 0.96
N ILE A 32 17.01 -12.00 -0.30
CA ILE A 32 18.42 -12.08 -0.71
C ILE A 32 18.82 -10.68 -1.17
N SER A 33 19.20 -9.81 -0.23
CA SER A 33 19.85 -8.54 -0.57
C SER A 33 20.99 -8.35 0.40
N ASP A 34 22.14 -8.92 0.02
CA ASP A 34 23.42 -8.70 0.65
C ASP A 34 23.81 -7.24 0.45
N GLY A 35 23.50 -6.40 1.43
CA GLY A 35 24.09 -5.07 1.60
C GLY A 35 24.06 -4.14 0.39
N GLU A 36 23.11 -3.20 0.39
CA GLU A 36 23.19 -1.89 -0.27
C GLU A 36 22.79 -1.77 -1.75
N SER A 37 22.56 -2.86 -2.49
CA SER A 37 22.02 -2.75 -3.86
C SER A 37 20.67 -3.44 -4.02
N PHE A 38 19.63 -2.65 -4.26
CA PHE A 38 18.33 -3.15 -4.70
C PHE A 38 18.39 -3.51 -6.17
N ALA A 39 17.88 -4.69 -6.53
CA ALA A 39 17.80 -5.11 -7.91
C ALA A 39 16.83 -4.20 -8.68
N LEU A 40 17.06 -3.97 -9.98
CA LEU A 40 16.11 -3.25 -10.85
C LEU A 40 14.69 -3.82 -10.74
N LYS A 41 14.59 -5.15 -10.57
CA LYS A 41 13.35 -5.88 -10.34
C LYS A 41 12.60 -5.38 -9.09
N HIS A 42 13.29 -4.98 -8.01
CA HIS A 42 12.64 -4.44 -6.82
C HIS A 42 11.94 -3.12 -7.11
N THR A 43 12.60 -2.23 -7.85
CA THR A 43 12.01 -0.96 -8.30
C THR A 43 10.82 -1.19 -9.23
N GLU A 44 10.91 -2.14 -10.16
CA GLU A 44 9.78 -2.48 -11.05
C GLU A 44 8.57 -3.01 -10.28
N VAL A 45 8.79 -3.88 -9.28
CA VAL A 45 7.72 -4.40 -8.44
C VAL A 45 7.10 -3.28 -7.59
N HIS A 46 7.90 -2.36 -7.06
CA HIS A 46 7.40 -1.19 -6.33
C HIS A 46 6.54 -0.29 -7.23
N GLN A 47 6.98 0.01 -8.45
CA GLN A 47 6.19 0.80 -9.39
C GLN A 47 4.84 0.13 -9.73
N GLN A 48 4.82 -1.19 -9.88
CA GLN A 48 3.57 -1.93 -10.08
C GLN A 48 2.67 -1.83 -8.85
N TYR A 49 3.25 -1.95 -7.65
CA TYR A 49 2.55 -1.77 -6.38
C TYR A 49 1.90 -0.39 -6.29
N CYS A 50 2.66 0.70 -6.51
CA CYS A 50 2.15 2.07 -6.48
C CYS A 50 0.97 2.25 -7.44
N ARG A 51 1.10 1.80 -8.70
CA ARG A 51 0.01 1.91 -9.69
C ARG A 51 -1.28 1.21 -9.28
N MET A 52 -1.19 0.06 -8.61
CA MET A 52 -2.38 -0.66 -8.13
C MET A 52 -3.09 0.09 -7.01
N ILE A 53 -2.32 0.66 -6.08
CA ILE A 53 -2.87 1.48 -5.00
C ILE A 53 -3.49 2.77 -5.55
N GLU A 54 -2.77 3.48 -6.42
CA GLU A 54 -3.24 4.72 -7.07
C GLU A 54 -4.54 4.47 -7.84
N ALA A 55 -4.59 3.43 -8.68
CA ALA A 55 -5.78 3.10 -9.44
C ALA A 55 -6.98 2.75 -8.54
N ARG A 56 -6.74 2.06 -7.41
CA ARG A 56 -7.79 1.77 -6.43
C ARG A 56 -8.26 3.03 -5.73
N MET A 57 -7.35 3.92 -5.34
CA MET A 57 -7.66 5.20 -4.72
C MET A 57 -8.49 6.08 -5.65
N GLU A 58 -8.04 6.28 -6.89
CA GLU A 58 -8.76 7.07 -7.89
C GLU A 58 -10.17 6.53 -8.13
N SER A 59 -10.29 5.21 -8.34
CA SER A 59 -11.58 4.55 -8.57
C SER A 59 -12.52 4.75 -7.38
N THR A 60 -12.02 4.55 -6.16
CA THR A 60 -12.81 4.65 -4.94
C THR A 60 -13.24 6.09 -4.67
N LEU A 61 -12.31 7.04 -4.73
CA LEU A 61 -12.59 8.47 -4.54
C LEU A 61 -13.61 8.98 -5.55
N LYS A 62 -13.48 8.59 -6.82
CA LYS A 62 -14.47 8.91 -7.86
C LYS A 62 -15.84 8.31 -7.55
N SER A 63 -15.88 7.05 -7.10
CA SER A 63 -17.14 6.38 -6.74
C SER A 63 -17.82 6.97 -5.51
N CYS A 64 -17.05 7.58 -4.61
CA CYS A 64 -17.52 8.25 -3.40
C CYS A 64 -17.92 9.72 -3.62
N GLY A 65 -17.94 10.20 -4.86
CA GLY A 65 -18.38 11.55 -5.23
C GLY A 65 -17.27 12.50 -5.68
N GLY A 66 -16.00 12.05 -5.72
CA GLY A 66 -14.89 12.82 -6.28
C GLY A 66 -14.51 14.08 -5.50
N GLU A 67 -14.87 14.17 -4.21
CA GLU A 67 -14.60 15.34 -3.37
C GLU A 67 -13.11 15.51 -3.02
N PHE A 68 -12.31 14.45 -3.10
CA PHE A 68 -10.88 14.48 -2.82
C PHE A 68 -10.10 13.95 -4.02
N SER A 69 -9.01 14.61 -4.37
CA SER A 69 -7.94 14.00 -5.17
C SER A 69 -7.16 12.97 -4.34
N PRO A 70 -6.47 12.00 -4.98
CA PRO A 70 -5.61 11.06 -4.27
C PRO A 70 -4.57 11.75 -3.37
N ALA A 71 -3.95 12.84 -3.86
CA ALA A 71 -2.96 13.60 -3.11
C ALA A 71 -3.54 14.28 -1.86
N GLU A 72 -4.72 14.91 -1.97
CA GLU A 72 -5.42 15.49 -0.82
C GLU A 72 -5.80 14.43 0.20
N PHE A 73 -6.26 13.27 -0.28
CA PHE A 73 -6.64 12.16 0.59
C PHE A 73 -5.44 11.60 1.38
N ILE A 74 -4.28 11.43 0.73
CA ILE A 74 -3.03 11.00 1.39
C ILE A 74 -2.60 12.05 2.43
N ALA A 75 -2.60 13.34 2.07
CA ALA A 75 -2.24 14.41 3.00
C ALA A 75 -3.12 14.43 4.25
N ILE A 76 -4.43 14.17 4.11
CA ILE A 76 -5.37 14.07 5.23
C ILE A 76 -5.04 12.86 6.12
N LEU A 77 -4.68 11.72 5.54
CA LEU A 77 -4.34 10.50 6.29
C LEU A 77 -3.01 10.63 7.03
N VAL A 78 -1.98 11.12 6.35
CA VAL A 78 -0.62 11.29 6.92
C VAL A 78 -0.59 12.41 7.96
N GLY A 79 -1.40 13.48 7.79
CA GLY A 79 -1.49 14.60 8.72
C GLY A 79 -2.22 14.29 10.03
N ARG A 80 -2.77 13.08 10.20
CA ARG A 80 -3.46 12.67 11.44
C ARG A 80 -2.48 12.08 12.45
N SER A 81 -2.58 12.55 13.69
CA SER A 81 -1.85 11.97 14.83
C SER A 81 -2.39 10.62 15.29
N SER A 82 -3.61 10.26 14.88
CA SER A 82 -4.25 8.99 15.22
C SER A 82 -5.30 8.62 14.18
N TYR A 83 -5.38 7.32 13.88
CA TYR A 83 -6.38 6.69 13.02
C TYR A 83 -6.98 5.49 13.75
N GLU A 84 -8.16 5.04 13.31
CA GLU A 84 -8.79 3.85 13.88
C GLU A 84 -7.85 2.65 13.70
N PRO A 85 -7.71 1.75 14.71
CA PRO A 85 -6.81 0.62 14.62
C PRO A 85 -7.07 -0.29 13.39
N SER A 86 -8.33 -0.38 12.97
CA SER A 86 -8.77 -1.11 11.78
C SER A 86 -8.21 -0.56 10.46
N TRP A 87 -7.66 0.65 10.46
CA TRP A 87 -7.09 1.28 9.26
C TRP A 87 -5.58 1.07 9.15
N ARG A 88 -4.94 0.50 10.16
CA ARG A 88 -3.48 0.37 10.24
C ARG A 88 -2.92 -0.31 8.99
N ASP A 89 -3.46 -1.47 8.61
CA ASP A 89 -2.96 -2.24 7.47
C ASP A 89 -3.02 -1.44 6.16
N PHE A 90 -4.06 -0.62 5.99
CA PHE A 90 -4.20 0.25 4.83
C PHE A 90 -3.26 1.47 4.90
N VAL A 91 -3.05 2.05 6.07
CA VAL A 91 -2.10 3.16 6.26
C VAL A 91 -0.66 2.69 6.01
N ASP A 92 -0.29 1.51 6.50
CA ASP A 92 1.03 0.90 6.25
C ASP A 92 1.22 0.61 4.75
N THR A 93 0.16 0.16 4.08
CA THR A 93 0.12 0.00 2.61
C THR A 93 0.37 1.33 1.88
N LEU A 94 -0.21 2.44 2.35
CA LEU A 94 0.03 3.77 1.78
C LEU A 94 1.44 4.28 2.06
N ALA A 95 1.99 4.04 3.25
CA ALA A 95 3.37 4.42 3.57
C ALA A 95 4.38 3.75 2.61
N ALA A 96 4.12 2.48 2.24
CA ALA A 96 4.93 1.76 1.27
C ALA A 96 4.83 2.31 -0.17
N VAL A 97 3.79 3.09 -0.51
CA VAL A 97 3.72 3.76 -1.82
C VAL A 97 4.72 4.90 -1.90
N GLU A 98 4.85 5.70 -0.84
CA GLU A 98 5.70 6.90 -0.78
C GLU A 98 7.17 6.57 -0.47
N ASP A 99 7.42 5.53 0.32
CA ASP A 99 8.76 5.17 0.78
C ASP A 99 9.15 3.75 0.29
N PHE A 100 10.11 3.72 -0.63
CA PHE A 100 10.67 2.47 -1.16
C PHE A 100 11.34 1.60 -0.09
N GLY A 101 11.94 2.21 0.94
CA GLY A 101 12.51 1.51 2.08
C GLY A 101 11.44 0.81 2.93
N GLU A 102 10.31 1.48 3.19
CA GLU A 102 9.15 0.88 3.86
C GLU A 102 8.54 -0.24 3.02
N PHE A 103 8.42 -0.05 1.70
CA PHE A 103 8.02 -1.12 0.80
C PHE A 103 8.93 -2.35 0.89
N CYS A 104 10.24 -2.15 0.90
CA CYS A 104 11.20 -3.24 1.02
C CYS A 104 11.08 -3.97 2.38
N LYS A 105 10.83 -3.25 3.47
CA LYS A 105 10.58 -3.86 4.80
C LYS A 105 9.31 -4.72 4.77
N LEU A 106 8.22 -4.18 4.20
CA LEU A 106 6.95 -4.90 4.04
C LEU A 106 7.13 -6.19 3.22
N MET A 107 7.83 -6.11 2.08
CA MET A 107 8.09 -7.28 1.23
C MET A 107 8.96 -8.33 1.92
N ARG A 108 9.98 -7.92 2.69
CA ARG A 108 10.78 -8.84 3.50
C ARG A 108 9.97 -9.53 4.58
N GLN A 109 9.14 -8.77 5.30
CA GLN A 109 8.25 -9.34 6.32
C GLN A 109 7.30 -10.36 5.68
N LYS A 110 6.69 -10.03 4.54
CA LYS A 110 5.82 -10.95 3.80
C LYS A 110 6.55 -12.22 3.35
N ALA A 111 7.82 -12.10 2.98
CA ALA A 111 8.63 -13.27 2.62
C ALA A 111 8.93 -14.17 3.83
N LEU A 112 9.15 -13.59 5.01
CA LEU A 112 9.35 -14.34 6.26
C LEU A 112 8.05 -15.02 6.73
N GLU A 113 6.89 -14.40 6.54
CA GLU A 113 5.58 -14.98 6.86
C GLU A 113 5.18 -16.13 5.92
N ALA A 114 5.74 -16.17 4.71
CA ALA A 114 5.42 -17.17 3.68
C ALA A 114 6.40 -18.37 3.64
N ALA A 115 7.50 -18.32 4.41
CA ALA A 115 8.52 -19.35 4.51
C ALA A 115 8.18 -20.39 5.60
#